data_AF-A0A4Q6GTV8-F1
#
_entry.id   AF-A0A4Q6GTV8-F1
#
_cell.length_a   1.000
_cell.length_b   1.000
_cell.length_c   1.000
_cell.angle_alpha   90.00
_cell.angle_beta   90.00
_cell.angle_gamma   90.00
#
_symmetry.space_group_name_H-M   'P 1'
#
loop_
_entity.id
_entity.type
_entity.pdbx_description
1 polymer ?
#
loop_
_entity_poly.entity_id
_entity_poly.type
_entity_poly.pdbx_seq_one_letter_code
_entity_poly.pdbx_strand_id
1 'polypeptide(L)'
;IKVRTTEMYNSLAGDNGRLDQYPFDSHGNTSLIYIVLISTLTLGDIPEAEKWFDFSFRAYALSPNPWSGPEGGYANGTAYAEYAAGYLLALWDPLTQASGVNFFGKPWTLGFLDFAMEFTPPGMRTHAFGDASESKPDPRVFRAFATRMWSPRAAWYVKNTTGMEDAMSLLQAEYPLPVSYTTYLEAPQNSAYYPSIGWVAMHSDLGSSSRTSAFFKSSPYGSFNHSHGDQNGLLLSVAGQPLLIKAGWYDWYGSPYWTDWYHQTRSQNAITFDGGKGQMVTGYREQLQRNGKITAFTAQPSYDYAEGDATPSYGGQLTMAKRQVWHLRNAGNAILVRDRLASTLARTYEWNMHTPSIMTVENGQNVKVVAGNQSLCVRSLNTNASFAKWIGPGAKTNVVEDHGAFYLKAGANATAEYLVLLDVGCKKPAVNISTSGSVRTVTVGGQTVTIN
;
A
#
# COMPACT_ATOMS: atom_id res chain seq x y z
N ILE A 1 -31.03 -12.91 -17.45
CA ILE A 1 -30.40 -13.22 -16.14
C ILE A 1 -29.99 -14.70 -16.09
N LYS A 2 -30.94 -15.65 -16.17
CA LYS A 2 -30.69 -17.10 -16.16
C LYS A 2 -29.46 -17.59 -16.95
N VAL A 3 -29.38 -17.31 -18.26
CA VAL A 3 -28.27 -17.77 -19.12
C VAL A 3 -26.91 -17.35 -18.55
N ARG A 4 -26.73 -16.06 -18.25
CA ARG A 4 -25.47 -15.53 -17.72
C ARG A 4 -25.12 -16.08 -16.34
N THR A 5 -26.11 -16.22 -15.44
CA THR A 5 -25.86 -16.76 -14.10
C THR A 5 -25.46 -18.23 -14.15
N THR A 6 -26.09 -19.03 -15.02
CA THR A 6 -25.68 -20.42 -15.25
C THR A 6 -24.25 -20.51 -15.78
N GLU A 7 -23.86 -19.64 -16.72
CA GLU A 7 -22.48 -19.61 -17.24
C GLU A 7 -21.47 -19.28 -16.15
N MET A 8 -21.73 -18.24 -15.34
CA MET A 8 -20.87 -17.89 -14.20
C MET A 8 -20.79 -19.05 -13.20
N TYR A 9 -21.93 -19.66 -12.85
CA TYR A 9 -21.98 -20.80 -11.93
C TYR A 9 -21.17 -21.98 -12.46
N ASN A 10 -21.38 -22.38 -13.72
CA ASN A 10 -20.65 -23.50 -14.32
C ASN A 10 -19.14 -23.22 -14.37
N SER A 11 -18.72 -21.97 -14.60
CA SER A 11 -17.31 -21.60 -14.58
C SER A 11 -16.69 -21.66 -13.18
N LEU A 12 -17.41 -21.23 -12.14
CA LEU A 12 -16.88 -21.24 -10.78
C LEU A 12 -16.95 -22.63 -10.11
N ALA A 13 -18.03 -23.37 -10.35
CA ALA A 13 -18.25 -24.71 -9.82
C ALA A 13 -17.50 -25.80 -10.61
N GLY A 14 -17.06 -25.49 -11.83
CA GLY A 14 -16.24 -26.38 -12.65
C GLY A 14 -14.90 -26.72 -12.00
N ASP A 15 -14.28 -27.80 -12.48
CA ASP A 15 -12.93 -28.26 -12.10
C ASP A 15 -12.71 -28.39 -10.57
N ASN A 16 -13.65 -29.01 -9.84
CA ASN A 16 -13.60 -29.14 -8.37
C ASN A 16 -13.52 -27.80 -7.60
N GLY A 17 -14.17 -26.75 -8.10
CA GLY A 17 -14.23 -25.45 -7.44
C GLY A 17 -13.04 -24.57 -7.80
N ARG A 18 -13.23 -23.67 -8.77
CA ARG A 18 -12.18 -22.75 -9.26
C ARG A 18 -11.58 -21.90 -8.12
N LEU A 19 -12.41 -21.34 -7.25
CA LEU A 19 -11.93 -20.48 -6.16
C LEU A 19 -11.34 -21.26 -4.99
N ASP A 20 -11.68 -22.54 -4.83
CA ASP A 20 -11.04 -23.41 -3.83
C ASP A 20 -9.59 -23.72 -4.21
N GLN A 21 -9.32 -23.83 -5.52
CA GLN A 21 -7.96 -24.06 -6.05
C GLN A 21 -7.18 -22.77 -6.34
N TYR A 22 -7.89 -21.70 -6.72
CA TYR A 22 -7.34 -20.43 -7.18
C TYR A 22 -8.04 -19.26 -6.46
N PRO A 23 -7.85 -19.10 -5.13
CA PRO A 23 -8.56 -18.09 -4.36
C PRO A 23 -8.18 -16.65 -4.74
N PHE A 24 -6.97 -16.44 -5.29
CA PHE A 24 -6.48 -15.13 -5.74
C PHE A 24 -6.85 -14.83 -7.21
N ASP A 25 -8.08 -15.15 -7.59
CA ASP A 25 -8.65 -14.84 -8.90
C ASP A 25 -9.57 -13.62 -8.81
N SER A 26 -9.12 -12.47 -9.32
CA SER A 26 -9.84 -11.20 -9.20
C SER A 26 -11.24 -11.26 -9.85
N HIS A 27 -11.34 -11.81 -11.06
CA HIS A 27 -12.61 -11.89 -11.78
C HIS A 27 -13.48 -13.04 -11.28
N GLY A 28 -12.88 -14.15 -10.84
CA GLY A 28 -13.60 -15.24 -10.18
C GLY A 28 -14.29 -14.76 -8.90
N ASN A 29 -13.58 -14.04 -8.03
CA ASN A 29 -14.16 -13.46 -6.82
C ASN A 29 -15.26 -12.46 -7.14
N THR A 30 -15.06 -11.57 -8.11
CA THR A 30 -16.10 -10.62 -8.54
C THR A 30 -17.35 -11.34 -9.05
N SER A 31 -17.17 -12.40 -9.84
CA SER A 31 -18.27 -13.24 -10.37
C SER A 31 -19.04 -13.95 -9.25
N LEU A 32 -18.35 -14.38 -8.19
CA LEU A 32 -18.98 -14.98 -7.02
C LEU A 32 -19.98 -14.01 -6.38
N ILE A 33 -19.60 -12.73 -6.18
CA ILE A 33 -20.49 -11.72 -5.58
C ILE A 33 -21.74 -11.51 -6.43
N TYR A 34 -21.60 -11.45 -7.75
CA TYR A 34 -22.74 -11.33 -8.65
C TYR A 34 -23.68 -12.53 -8.54
N ILE A 35 -23.16 -13.75 -8.46
CA ILE A 35 -23.99 -14.95 -8.25
C ILE A 35 -24.70 -14.89 -6.90
N VAL A 36 -24.01 -14.47 -5.83
CA VAL A 36 -24.60 -14.33 -4.50
C VAL A 36 -25.78 -13.36 -4.55
N LEU A 37 -25.62 -12.17 -5.13
CA LEU A 37 -26.69 -11.19 -5.24
C LEU A 37 -27.85 -11.70 -6.10
N ILE A 38 -27.56 -12.18 -7.31
CA ILE A 38 -28.60 -12.62 -8.25
C ILE A 38 -29.38 -13.80 -7.67
N SER A 39 -28.69 -14.80 -7.12
CA SER A 39 -29.35 -15.97 -6.53
C SER A 39 -30.22 -15.57 -5.35
N THR A 40 -29.71 -14.74 -4.44
CA THR A 40 -30.48 -14.25 -3.27
C THR A 40 -31.76 -13.53 -3.70
N LEU A 41 -31.67 -12.61 -4.68
CA LEU A 41 -32.83 -11.82 -5.13
C LEU A 41 -33.85 -12.62 -5.96
N THR A 42 -33.50 -13.82 -6.44
CA THR A 42 -34.35 -14.62 -7.33
C THR A 42 -34.75 -15.97 -6.74
N LEU A 43 -34.50 -16.18 -5.44
CA LEU A 43 -34.99 -17.34 -4.70
C LEU A 43 -36.51 -17.42 -4.78
N GLY A 44 -37.03 -18.59 -5.18
CA GLY A 44 -38.46 -18.82 -5.39
C GLY A 44 -38.99 -18.41 -6.77
N ASP A 45 -38.31 -17.51 -7.49
CA ASP A 45 -38.73 -17.03 -8.81
C ASP A 45 -38.04 -17.77 -9.97
N ILE A 46 -36.76 -18.13 -9.80
CA ILE A 46 -35.98 -18.89 -10.78
C ILE A 46 -35.64 -20.26 -10.19
N PRO A 47 -36.06 -21.39 -10.82
CA PRO A 47 -35.80 -22.73 -10.28
C PRO A 47 -34.32 -23.03 -10.00
N GLU A 48 -33.40 -22.51 -10.83
CA GLU A 48 -31.96 -22.70 -10.63
C GLU A 48 -31.35 -21.85 -9.50
N ALA A 49 -32.07 -20.84 -8.97
CA ALA A 49 -31.52 -19.91 -7.98
C ALA A 49 -31.14 -20.59 -6.66
N GLU A 50 -31.89 -21.59 -6.22
CA GLU A 50 -31.58 -22.37 -5.01
C GLU A 50 -30.19 -23.01 -5.12
N LYS A 51 -29.90 -23.66 -6.26
CA LYS A 51 -28.59 -24.26 -6.54
C LYS A 51 -27.46 -23.24 -6.56
N TRP A 52 -27.69 -22.06 -7.14
CA TRP A 52 -26.68 -20.99 -7.17
C TRP A 52 -26.45 -20.38 -5.78
N PHE A 53 -27.51 -20.23 -4.99
CA PHE A 53 -27.47 -19.69 -3.64
C PHE A 53 -26.69 -20.62 -2.71
N ASP A 54 -27.03 -21.91 -2.70
CA ASP A 54 -26.36 -22.94 -1.88
C ASP A 54 -24.87 -23.05 -2.19
N PHE A 55 -24.50 -22.88 -3.46
CA PHE A 55 -23.11 -22.87 -3.88
C PHE A 55 -22.33 -21.64 -3.39
N SER A 56 -22.95 -20.46 -3.41
CA SER A 56 -22.21 -19.19 -3.34
C SER A 56 -22.36 -18.43 -2.02
N PHE A 57 -23.57 -18.37 -1.46
CA PHE A 57 -23.90 -17.41 -0.39
C PHE A 57 -23.08 -17.64 0.87
N ARG A 58 -23.04 -18.89 1.36
CA ARG A 58 -22.31 -19.23 2.59
C ARG A 58 -20.82 -18.96 2.48
N ALA A 59 -20.19 -19.37 1.37
CA ALA A 59 -18.76 -19.18 1.15
C ALA A 59 -18.41 -17.70 1.15
N TYR A 60 -19.15 -16.90 0.39
CA TYR A 60 -18.94 -15.46 0.30
C TYR A 60 -19.21 -14.73 1.61
N ALA A 61 -20.30 -15.07 2.31
CA ALA A 61 -20.64 -14.47 3.60
C ALA A 61 -19.58 -14.74 4.67
N LEU A 62 -18.84 -15.85 4.59
CA LEU A 62 -17.76 -16.17 5.53
C LEU A 62 -16.45 -15.46 5.19
N SER A 63 -16.09 -15.39 3.91
CA SER A 63 -14.84 -14.79 3.45
C SER A 63 -15.07 -13.91 2.23
N PRO A 64 -15.52 -12.65 2.42
CA PRO A 64 -15.94 -11.80 1.31
C PRO A 64 -14.79 -11.30 0.43
N ASN A 65 -13.54 -11.46 0.87
CA ASN A 65 -12.39 -10.98 0.14
C ASN A 65 -11.15 -11.86 0.37
N PRO A 66 -10.41 -12.25 -0.69
CA PRO A 66 -9.20 -13.05 -0.56
C PRO A 66 -7.91 -12.21 -0.46
N TRP A 67 -7.98 -10.89 -0.64
CA TRP A 67 -6.81 -10.01 -0.79
C TRP A 67 -6.24 -9.49 0.53
N SER A 68 -6.74 -9.98 1.66
CA SER A 68 -6.16 -9.82 2.99
C SER A 68 -6.79 -10.77 4.00
N GLY A 69 -6.21 -10.78 5.20
CA GLY A 69 -6.81 -11.33 6.40
C GLY A 69 -7.86 -10.41 7.03
N PRO A 70 -8.40 -10.79 8.20
CA PRO A 70 -9.53 -10.13 8.86
C PRO A 70 -9.25 -8.69 9.32
N GLU A 71 -8.00 -8.24 9.31
CA GLU A 71 -7.64 -6.84 9.58
C GLU A 71 -8.00 -5.89 8.44
N GLY A 72 -8.40 -6.40 7.27
CA GLY A 72 -9.03 -5.61 6.20
C GLY A 72 -8.08 -4.91 5.22
N GLY A 73 -6.83 -5.35 5.10
CA GLY A 73 -5.93 -4.83 4.04
C GLY A 73 -6.45 -5.06 2.60
N TYR A 74 -5.74 -4.54 1.61
CA TYR A 74 -6.01 -4.86 0.20
C TYR A 74 -4.72 -4.96 -0.63
N ALA A 75 -4.25 -6.19 -0.85
CA ALA A 75 -2.93 -6.44 -1.46
C ALA A 75 -2.74 -5.91 -2.89
N ASN A 76 -3.84 -5.72 -3.64
CA ASN A 76 -3.83 -5.23 -5.02
C ASN A 76 -3.67 -3.70 -5.14
N GLY A 77 -3.52 -2.98 -4.02
CA GLY A 77 -3.27 -1.55 -4.04
C GLY A 77 -4.46 -0.69 -3.63
N THR A 78 -4.20 0.57 -3.29
CA THR A 78 -5.26 1.46 -2.77
C THR A 78 -6.22 1.95 -3.85
N ALA A 79 -5.80 2.04 -5.12
CA ALA A 79 -6.72 2.38 -6.21
C ALA A 79 -7.70 1.23 -6.46
N TYR A 80 -7.21 -0.01 -6.47
CA TYR A 80 -8.07 -1.19 -6.56
C TYR A 80 -8.93 -1.42 -5.31
N ALA A 81 -8.46 -1.02 -4.13
CA ALA A 81 -9.29 -0.95 -2.93
C ALA A 81 -10.46 0.02 -3.12
N GLU A 82 -10.22 1.20 -3.68
CA GLU A 82 -11.29 2.16 -3.99
C GLU A 82 -12.30 1.59 -5.00
N TYR A 83 -11.82 0.98 -6.10
CA TYR A 83 -12.71 0.30 -7.04
C TYR A 83 -13.53 -0.81 -6.38
N ALA A 84 -12.91 -1.56 -5.46
CA ALA A 84 -13.59 -2.57 -4.66
C ALA A 84 -14.70 -1.99 -3.79
N ALA A 85 -14.41 -0.94 -3.00
CA ALA A 85 -15.43 -0.27 -2.22
C ALA A 85 -16.61 0.21 -3.08
N GLY A 86 -16.31 0.76 -4.27
CA GLY A 86 -17.32 1.24 -5.22
C GLY A 86 -18.29 0.15 -5.68
N TYR A 87 -17.81 -0.97 -6.21
CA TYR A 87 -18.73 -2.04 -6.63
C TYR A 87 -19.36 -2.79 -5.45
N LEU A 88 -18.68 -2.85 -4.29
CA LEU A 88 -19.25 -3.50 -3.10
C LEU A 88 -20.46 -2.72 -2.58
N LEU A 89 -20.50 -1.39 -2.67
CA LEU A 89 -21.71 -0.62 -2.36
C LEU A 89 -22.91 -1.08 -3.18
N ALA A 90 -22.74 -1.13 -4.52
CA ALA A 90 -23.79 -1.53 -5.44
C ALA A 90 -24.25 -2.99 -5.25
N LEU A 91 -23.39 -3.86 -4.73
CA LEU A 91 -23.69 -5.28 -4.54
C LEU A 91 -24.19 -5.61 -3.13
N TRP A 92 -23.66 -4.95 -2.10
CA TRP A 92 -23.96 -5.26 -0.70
C TRP A 92 -25.19 -4.57 -0.17
N ASP A 93 -25.49 -3.34 -0.58
CA ASP A 93 -26.70 -2.65 -0.12
C ASP A 93 -27.97 -3.50 -0.40
N PRO A 94 -28.26 -3.92 -1.65
CA PRO A 94 -29.41 -4.80 -1.91
C PRO A 94 -29.27 -6.20 -1.29
N LEU A 95 -28.05 -6.74 -1.21
CA LEU A 95 -27.82 -8.08 -0.65
C LEU A 95 -28.07 -8.12 0.87
N THR A 96 -27.64 -7.10 1.61
CA THR A 96 -27.88 -6.97 3.06
C THR A 96 -29.37 -6.84 3.32
N GLN A 97 -30.09 -6.03 2.53
CA GLN A 97 -31.55 -5.90 2.65
C GLN A 97 -32.28 -7.24 2.36
N ALA A 98 -31.88 -7.95 1.31
CA ALA A 98 -32.53 -9.20 0.91
C ALA A 98 -32.22 -10.39 1.83
N SER A 99 -31.02 -10.45 2.40
CA SER A 99 -30.56 -11.61 3.20
C SER A 99 -30.57 -11.39 4.71
N GLY A 100 -30.65 -10.14 5.18
CA GLY A 100 -30.45 -9.79 6.59
C GLY A 100 -29.00 -9.91 7.07
N VAL A 101 -28.05 -10.30 6.21
CA VAL A 101 -26.63 -10.38 6.57
C VAL A 101 -25.97 -9.03 6.37
N ASN A 102 -25.48 -8.43 7.46
CA ASN A 102 -24.72 -7.18 7.40
C ASN A 102 -23.27 -7.44 6.91
N PHE A 103 -23.00 -7.11 5.64
CA PHE A 103 -21.65 -7.21 5.06
C PHE A 103 -20.73 -6.06 5.49
N PHE A 104 -21.29 -4.89 5.80
CA PHE A 104 -20.56 -3.72 6.28
C PHE A 104 -20.05 -3.88 7.72
N GLY A 105 -20.67 -4.76 8.50
CA GLY A 105 -20.27 -5.09 9.88
C GLY A 105 -19.28 -6.25 10.02
N LYS A 106 -18.79 -6.83 8.92
CA LYS A 106 -17.83 -7.95 9.00
C LYS A 106 -16.44 -7.46 9.45
N PRO A 107 -15.65 -8.28 10.18
CA PRO A 107 -14.31 -7.88 10.65
C PRO A 107 -13.41 -7.33 9.53
N TRP A 108 -13.32 -8.05 8.40
CA TRP A 108 -12.58 -7.59 7.22
C TRP A 108 -13.06 -6.22 6.75
N THR A 109 -14.38 -6.00 6.69
CA THR A 109 -14.96 -4.77 6.17
C THR A 109 -14.70 -3.56 7.05
N LEU A 110 -14.76 -3.73 8.38
CA LEU A 110 -14.39 -2.68 9.33
C LEU A 110 -12.91 -2.31 9.17
N GLY A 111 -12.05 -3.33 9.07
CA GLY A 111 -10.63 -3.15 8.81
C GLY A 111 -10.33 -2.55 7.44
N PHE A 112 -11.19 -2.78 6.44
CA PHE A 112 -11.04 -2.25 5.09
C PHE A 112 -11.28 -0.74 5.02
N LEU A 113 -12.22 -0.24 5.81
CA LEU A 113 -12.36 1.20 6.00
C LEU A 113 -11.14 1.77 6.75
N ASP A 114 -10.66 1.08 7.80
CA ASP A 114 -9.45 1.49 8.51
C ASP A 114 -8.23 1.54 7.56
N PHE A 115 -8.07 0.55 6.68
CA PHE A 115 -7.03 0.52 5.66
C PHE A 115 -7.11 1.73 4.74
N ALA A 116 -8.31 2.07 4.27
CA ALA A 116 -8.52 3.25 3.44
C ALA A 116 -8.18 4.55 4.18
N MET A 117 -8.49 4.65 5.48
CA MET A 117 -8.13 5.81 6.29
C MET A 117 -6.63 5.95 6.52
N GLU A 118 -5.90 4.84 6.67
CA GLU A 118 -4.45 4.85 6.89
C GLU A 118 -3.69 5.16 5.59
N PHE A 119 -4.03 4.53 4.46
CA PHE A 119 -3.25 4.66 3.22
C PHE A 119 -3.79 5.71 2.25
N THR A 120 -5.06 6.10 2.36
CA THR A 120 -5.68 7.20 1.61
C THR A 120 -6.48 8.15 2.52
N PRO A 121 -5.86 8.71 3.58
CA PRO A 121 -6.56 9.59 4.52
C PRO A 121 -7.11 10.86 3.83
N PRO A 122 -8.05 11.57 4.48
CA PRO A 122 -8.61 12.79 3.92
C PRO A 122 -7.54 13.80 3.48
N GLY A 123 -7.70 14.34 2.28
CA GLY A 123 -6.77 15.30 1.67
C GLY A 123 -5.57 14.70 0.93
N MET A 124 -5.45 13.38 0.82
CA MET A 124 -4.43 12.74 -0.03
C MET A 124 -4.62 13.09 -1.51
N ARG A 125 -3.50 13.34 -2.21
CA ARG A 125 -3.50 13.70 -3.64
C ARG A 125 -3.28 12.53 -4.59
N THR A 126 -2.68 11.45 -4.08
CA THR A 126 -2.41 10.23 -4.83
C THR A 126 -2.70 9.02 -3.95
N HIS A 127 -2.94 7.89 -4.59
CA HIS A 127 -2.92 6.56 -3.96
C HIS A 127 -1.50 6.18 -3.48
N ALA A 128 -1.37 5.05 -2.78
CA ALA A 128 -0.12 4.59 -2.17
C ALA A 128 0.63 3.58 -3.07
N PHE A 129 0.29 2.29 -3.01
CA PHE A 129 0.94 1.24 -3.82
C PHE A 129 -0.04 0.53 -4.76
N GLY A 130 0.53 -0.27 -5.67
CA GLY A 130 -0.19 -1.09 -6.66
C GLY A 130 -0.40 -0.37 -7.99
N ASP A 131 -1.19 -0.97 -8.87
CA ASP A 131 -1.61 -0.34 -10.12
C ASP A 131 -2.47 0.90 -9.89
N ALA A 132 -2.31 1.89 -10.76
CA ALA A 132 -2.91 3.22 -10.71
C ALA A 132 -2.60 4.03 -9.43
N SER A 133 -1.54 3.71 -8.69
CA SER A 133 -1.18 4.39 -7.45
C SER A 133 -0.88 5.89 -7.60
N GLU A 134 -0.51 6.33 -8.80
CA GLU A 134 -0.27 7.74 -9.13
C GLU A 134 -1.56 8.55 -9.34
N SER A 135 -2.72 7.87 -9.48
CA SER A 135 -4.00 8.53 -9.68
C SER A 135 -4.51 9.18 -8.39
N LYS A 136 -5.40 10.16 -8.55
CA LYS A 136 -6.02 10.90 -7.44
C LYS A 136 -7.19 10.08 -6.87
N PRO A 137 -7.21 9.78 -5.56
CA PRO A 137 -8.35 9.12 -4.92
C PRO A 137 -9.66 9.90 -5.09
N ASP A 138 -10.76 9.18 -5.29
CA ASP A 138 -12.11 9.74 -5.23
C ASP A 138 -12.66 9.65 -3.79
N PRO A 139 -12.67 10.78 -3.04
CA PRO A 139 -13.10 10.77 -1.64
C PRO A 139 -14.55 10.32 -1.46
N ARG A 140 -15.38 10.38 -2.51
CA ARG A 140 -16.81 10.03 -2.44
C ARG A 140 -17.02 8.54 -2.19
N VAL A 141 -16.14 7.68 -2.68
CA VAL A 141 -16.32 6.22 -2.68
C VAL A 141 -16.22 5.66 -1.26
N PHE A 142 -15.07 5.84 -0.61
CA PHE A 142 -14.91 5.39 0.78
C PHE A 142 -15.79 6.18 1.76
N ARG A 143 -16.16 7.43 1.42
CA ARG A 143 -17.14 8.18 2.22
C ARG A 143 -18.49 7.48 2.20
N ALA A 144 -18.98 7.10 1.01
CA ALA A 144 -20.22 6.32 0.87
C ALA A 144 -20.13 5.00 1.64
N PHE A 145 -19.02 4.27 1.46
CA PHE A 145 -18.75 3.02 2.18
C PHE A 145 -18.82 3.18 3.71
N ALA A 146 -18.22 4.24 4.25
CA ALA A 146 -18.26 4.56 5.68
C ALA A 146 -19.68 4.87 6.19
N THR A 147 -20.56 5.44 5.38
CA THR A 147 -21.93 5.77 5.83
C THR A 147 -22.78 4.54 6.17
N ARG A 148 -22.42 3.36 5.66
CA ARG A 148 -23.08 2.07 5.94
C ARG A 148 -22.62 1.42 7.25
N MET A 149 -21.75 2.08 8.01
CA MET A 149 -21.18 1.53 9.24
C MET A 149 -21.65 2.29 10.48
N TRP A 150 -22.02 1.54 11.52
CA TRP A 150 -22.10 2.08 12.88
C TRP A 150 -20.70 2.03 13.50
N SER A 151 -19.92 3.08 13.31
CA SER A 151 -18.53 3.15 13.79
C SER A 151 -18.09 4.59 14.05
N PRO A 152 -17.48 4.88 15.21
CA PRO A 152 -16.89 6.20 15.51
C PRO A 152 -15.83 6.62 14.51
N ARG A 153 -15.06 5.66 13.98
CA ARG A 153 -14.06 5.92 12.94
C ARG A 153 -14.71 6.22 11.59
N ALA A 154 -15.79 5.53 11.26
CA ALA A 154 -16.58 5.84 10.08
C ALA A 154 -17.22 7.24 10.18
N ALA A 155 -17.80 7.59 11.33
CA ALA A 155 -18.33 8.93 11.58
C ALA A 155 -17.25 10.02 11.49
N TRP A 156 -16.06 9.73 12.03
CA TRP A 156 -14.89 10.61 11.87
C TRP A 156 -14.51 10.80 10.39
N TYR A 157 -14.43 9.71 9.62
CA TYR A 157 -14.07 9.77 8.21
C TYR A 157 -15.09 10.56 7.38
N VAL A 158 -16.39 10.31 7.61
CA VAL A 158 -17.49 11.03 6.93
C VAL A 158 -17.46 12.51 7.25
N LYS A 159 -17.16 12.90 8.50
CA LYS A 159 -17.03 14.31 8.90
C LYS A 159 -15.85 15.01 8.21
N ASN A 160 -14.73 14.30 8.05
CA ASN A 160 -13.49 14.88 7.50
C ASN A 160 -13.37 14.71 5.97
N THR A 161 -14.36 14.12 5.33
CA THR A 161 -14.39 13.88 3.88
C THR A 161 -15.59 14.55 3.23
N THR A 162 -15.38 15.18 2.08
CA THR A 162 -16.42 15.93 1.36
C THR A 162 -16.85 15.21 0.10
N GLY A 163 -18.06 15.52 -0.36
CA GLY A 163 -18.62 15.02 -1.61
C GLY A 163 -19.85 14.16 -1.40
N MET A 164 -20.72 14.15 -2.40
CA MET A 164 -21.92 13.30 -2.42
C MET A 164 -21.60 12.02 -3.17
N GLU A 165 -22.12 10.90 -2.68
CA GLU A 165 -22.05 9.62 -3.37
C GLU A 165 -22.97 9.58 -4.60
N ASP A 166 -22.88 8.50 -5.38
CA ASP A 166 -23.80 8.26 -6.49
C ASP A 166 -25.24 8.08 -6.00
N ALA A 167 -26.20 8.69 -6.72
CA ALA A 167 -27.61 8.69 -6.31
C ALA A 167 -28.24 7.29 -6.34
N MET A 168 -27.79 6.40 -7.23
CA MET A 168 -28.30 5.03 -7.29
C MET A 168 -27.81 4.22 -6.09
N SER A 169 -26.53 4.35 -5.73
CA SER A 169 -25.99 3.73 -4.52
C SER A 169 -26.73 4.20 -3.27
N LEU A 170 -27.00 5.50 -3.14
CA LEU A 170 -27.75 6.03 -2.01
C LEU A 170 -29.20 5.54 -1.97
N LEU A 171 -29.87 5.40 -3.13
CA LEU A 171 -31.25 4.91 -3.22
C LEU A 171 -31.38 3.45 -2.73
N GLN A 172 -30.34 2.64 -2.93
CA GLN A 172 -30.31 1.24 -2.52
C GLN A 172 -29.91 1.04 -1.05
N ALA A 173 -29.38 2.09 -0.41
CA ALA A 173 -28.87 2.05 0.95
C ALA A 173 -29.97 1.89 2.01
N GLU A 174 -29.57 1.43 3.20
CA GLU A 174 -30.43 1.49 4.38
C GLU A 174 -30.76 2.95 4.76
N TYR A 175 -32.02 3.20 5.13
CA TYR A 175 -32.47 4.50 5.60
C TYR A 175 -33.12 4.41 7.00
N PRO A 176 -32.74 5.27 7.96
CA PRO A 176 -31.59 6.18 7.95
C PRO A 176 -30.23 5.47 7.79
N LEU A 177 -29.25 6.16 7.20
CA LEU A 177 -27.90 5.61 7.02
C LEU A 177 -27.28 5.22 8.38
N PRO A 178 -26.68 4.03 8.52
CA PRO A 178 -26.16 3.53 9.81
C PRO A 178 -25.23 4.48 10.56
N VAL A 179 -24.38 5.22 9.86
CA VAL A 179 -23.46 6.18 10.49
C VAL A 179 -24.20 7.28 11.27
N SER A 180 -25.44 7.62 10.90
CA SER A 180 -26.25 8.64 11.57
C SER A 180 -26.60 8.30 13.02
N TYR A 181 -26.54 7.02 13.39
CA TYR A 181 -26.74 6.56 14.77
C TYR A 181 -25.46 6.66 15.62
N THR A 182 -24.31 6.98 15.02
CA THR A 182 -23.05 7.12 15.75
C THR A 182 -22.94 8.52 16.37
N THR A 183 -22.92 8.59 17.70
CA THR A 183 -22.97 9.86 18.45
C THR A 183 -21.61 10.45 18.83
N TYR A 184 -20.52 9.71 18.65
CA TYR A 184 -19.16 10.19 18.91
C TYR A 184 -18.22 9.81 17.77
N LEU A 185 -17.13 10.57 17.61
CA LEU A 185 -16.18 10.43 16.51
C LEU A 185 -14.80 10.10 17.09
N GLU A 186 -14.08 9.21 16.42
CA GLU A 186 -12.74 8.78 16.80
C GLU A 186 -11.83 8.79 15.57
N ALA A 187 -10.72 9.52 15.63
CA ALA A 187 -9.70 9.42 14.59
C ALA A 187 -9.00 8.05 14.68
N PRO A 188 -8.61 7.43 13.56
CA PRO A 188 -7.80 6.21 13.61
C PRO A 188 -6.43 6.47 14.25
N GLN A 189 -5.72 5.39 14.55
CA GLN A 189 -4.40 5.48 15.17
C GLN A 189 -3.42 6.20 14.25
N ASN A 190 -2.35 6.76 14.82
CA ASN A 190 -1.32 7.43 14.02
C ASN A 190 -0.41 6.45 13.28
N SER A 191 -0.56 5.14 13.52
CA SER A 191 0.25 4.11 12.89
C SER A 191 -0.56 2.83 12.81
N ALA A 192 -0.43 2.12 11.68
CA ALA A 192 -1.09 0.84 11.49
C ALA A 192 -0.18 -0.16 10.77
N TYR A 193 -0.33 -1.43 11.11
CA TYR A 193 0.31 -2.55 10.44
C TYR A 193 -0.76 -3.57 10.04
N TYR A 194 -0.75 -3.97 8.77
CA TYR A 194 -1.64 -4.97 8.19
C TYR A 194 -0.84 -6.24 7.87
N PRO A 195 -0.81 -7.25 8.76
CA PRO A 195 0.12 -8.37 8.66
C PRO A 195 -0.07 -9.28 7.45
N SER A 196 -1.32 -9.53 7.04
CA SER A 196 -1.62 -10.40 5.91
C SER A 196 -1.10 -9.84 4.58
N ILE A 197 -1.09 -8.51 4.44
CA ILE A 197 -0.60 -7.85 3.22
C ILE A 197 0.80 -7.29 3.39
N GLY A 198 1.32 -7.17 4.61
CA GLY A 198 2.68 -6.68 4.88
C GLY A 198 2.85 -5.18 4.64
N TRP A 199 1.87 -4.36 5.03
CA TRP A 199 1.89 -2.91 4.83
C TRP A 199 1.87 -2.18 6.16
N VAL A 200 2.63 -1.09 6.23
CA VAL A 200 2.73 -0.22 7.40
C VAL A 200 2.47 1.23 6.99
N ALA A 201 1.62 1.90 7.75
CA ALA A 201 1.40 3.34 7.69
C ALA A 201 1.93 3.99 8.98
N MET A 202 2.66 5.10 8.84
CA MET A 202 3.22 5.87 9.94
C MET A 202 2.89 7.35 9.73
N HIS A 203 2.07 7.91 10.61
CA HIS A 203 1.60 9.28 10.55
C HIS A 203 2.08 10.09 11.74
N SER A 204 2.33 11.39 11.54
CA SER A 204 2.63 12.29 12.66
C SER A 204 1.37 12.52 13.51
N ASP A 205 0.24 12.74 12.83
CA ASP A 205 -1.10 12.89 13.38
C ASP A 205 -2.10 12.66 12.25
N LEU A 206 -2.78 11.52 12.22
CA LEU A 206 -3.74 11.20 11.16
C LEU A 206 -4.94 12.16 11.15
N GLY A 207 -5.26 12.74 12.31
CA GLY A 207 -6.30 13.75 12.50
C GLY A 207 -6.00 15.09 11.81
N SER A 208 -4.75 15.35 11.47
CA SER A 208 -4.30 16.64 10.95
C SER A 208 -4.16 16.66 9.42
N SER A 209 -4.56 17.78 8.82
CA SER A 209 -4.30 18.06 7.40
C SER A 209 -2.85 18.47 7.12
N SER A 210 -2.05 18.78 8.15
CA SER A 210 -0.62 19.11 8.03
C SER A 210 0.30 17.91 8.28
N ARG A 211 -0.28 16.70 8.37
CA ARG A 211 0.43 15.48 8.78
C ARG A 211 1.57 15.10 7.84
N THR A 212 2.62 14.52 8.42
CA THR A 212 3.57 13.68 7.67
C THR A 212 3.02 12.26 7.63
N SER A 213 3.03 11.62 6.46
CA SER A 213 2.64 10.22 6.28
C SER A 213 3.73 9.48 5.53
N ALA A 214 4.32 8.46 6.16
CA ALA A 214 5.24 7.53 5.54
C ALA A 214 4.56 6.16 5.38
N PHE A 215 4.71 5.56 4.22
CA PHE A 215 4.16 4.23 3.92
C PHE A 215 5.30 3.27 3.59
N PHE A 216 5.23 2.06 4.14
CA PHE A 216 6.24 1.03 3.97
C PHE A 216 5.58 -0.31 3.62
N LYS A 217 6.09 -0.98 2.59
CA LYS A 217 5.53 -2.25 2.10
C LYS A 217 6.60 -3.33 2.03
N SER A 218 6.34 -4.48 2.64
CA SER A 218 7.07 -5.73 2.43
C SER A 218 6.08 -6.87 2.57
N SER A 219 5.57 -7.32 1.42
CA SER A 219 4.29 -8.02 1.30
C SER A 219 4.45 -9.51 1.02
N PRO A 220 3.72 -10.39 1.73
CA PRO A 220 3.63 -11.81 1.42
C PRO A 220 3.05 -12.10 0.02
N TYR A 221 2.36 -11.13 -0.59
CA TYR A 221 1.83 -11.23 -1.95
C TYR A 221 2.89 -10.97 -3.03
N GLY A 222 4.08 -10.50 -2.65
CA GLY A 222 5.14 -10.15 -3.59
C GLY A 222 4.65 -9.15 -4.63
N SER A 223 4.88 -9.46 -5.89
CA SER A 223 4.45 -8.68 -7.07
C SER A 223 3.17 -9.21 -7.72
N PHE A 224 2.46 -10.14 -7.06
CA PHE A 224 1.32 -10.85 -7.65
C PHE A 224 0.19 -9.91 -8.06
N ASN A 225 -0.33 -10.12 -9.27
CA ASN A 225 -1.49 -9.40 -9.80
C ASN A 225 -1.21 -7.87 -9.88
N HIS A 226 -2.00 -7.03 -9.20
CA HIS A 226 -1.83 -5.57 -9.22
C HIS A 226 -0.79 -5.07 -8.20
N SER A 227 -0.10 -5.96 -7.49
CA SER A 227 1.08 -5.64 -6.68
C SER A 227 2.36 -5.57 -7.54
N HIS A 228 3.42 -4.96 -7.04
CA HIS A 228 4.59 -4.55 -7.84
C HIS A 228 5.91 -5.11 -7.26
N GLY A 229 7.03 -4.92 -7.95
CA GLY A 229 8.38 -5.19 -7.45
C GLY A 229 8.84 -4.20 -6.38
N ASP A 230 7.98 -3.89 -5.41
CA ASP A 230 8.08 -2.80 -4.45
C ASP A 230 8.31 -3.30 -3.01
N GLN A 231 8.84 -4.52 -2.83
CA GLN A 231 9.16 -5.02 -1.49
C GLN A 231 10.24 -4.14 -0.83
N ASN A 232 10.06 -3.85 0.45
CA ASN A 232 10.77 -2.82 1.19
C ASN A 232 10.67 -1.40 0.59
N GLY A 233 9.66 -1.11 -0.24
CA GLY A 233 9.43 0.20 -0.83
C GLY A 233 8.92 1.22 0.17
N LEU A 234 9.30 2.49 -0.04
CA LEU A 234 8.90 3.64 0.79
C LEU A 234 8.13 4.68 -0.01
N LEU A 235 7.17 5.33 0.62
CA LEU A 235 6.51 6.53 0.11
C LEU A 235 6.42 7.57 1.23
N LEU A 236 6.42 8.85 0.88
CA LEU A 236 6.35 9.94 1.85
C LEU A 236 5.52 11.10 1.31
N SER A 237 4.58 11.56 2.13
CA SER A 237 3.81 12.78 1.87
C SER A 237 3.75 13.67 3.10
N VAL A 238 3.61 14.98 2.89
CA VAL A 238 3.43 15.98 3.94
C VAL A 238 2.25 16.86 3.56
N ALA A 239 1.29 17.03 4.46
CA ALA A 239 0.05 17.76 4.19
C ALA A 239 -0.68 17.29 2.92
N GLY A 240 -0.67 15.96 2.67
CA GLY A 240 -1.23 15.35 1.46
C GLY A 240 -0.43 15.60 0.17
N GLN A 241 0.65 16.38 0.21
CA GLN A 241 1.57 16.61 -0.91
C GLN A 241 2.63 15.49 -0.96
N PRO A 242 2.68 14.68 -2.02
CA PRO A 242 3.73 13.67 -2.17
C PRO A 242 5.11 14.30 -2.32
N LEU A 243 6.14 13.66 -1.75
CA LEU A 243 7.56 14.05 -1.82
C LEU A 243 8.45 12.88 -2.24
N LEU A 244 8.15 11.66 -1.78
CA LEU A 244 8.65 10.42 -2.36
C LEU A 244 7.47 9.65 -2.96
N ILE A 245 7.53 9.39 -4.26
CA ILE A 245 6.46 8.78 -5.05
C ILE A 245 6.93 7.46 -5.66
N LYS A 246 6.00 6.63 -6.10
CA LYS A 246 6.29 5.63 -7.13
C LYS A 246 6.38 6.34 -8.47
N ALA A 247 7.37 6.00 -9.29
CA ALA A 247 7.55 6.58 -10.61
C ALA A 247 6.65 5.91 -11.66
N GLY A 248 6.26 6.68 -12.66
CA GLY A 248 5.49 6.23 -13.80
C GLY A 248 3.97 6.21 -13.58
N TRP A 249 3.26 5.76 -14.61
CA TRP A 249 1.79 5.72 -14.62
C TRP A 249 1.23 4.41 -15.16
N TYR A 250 0.01 4.11 -14.75
CA TYR A 250 -0.73 2.97 -15.27
C TYR A 250 -1.34 3.29 -16.63
N ASP A 251 -0.92 2.57 -17.66
CA ASP A 251 -1.51 2.61 -19.00
C ASP A 251 -2.49 1.44 -19.20
N TRP A 252 -2.02 0.19 -19.12
CA TRP A 252 -2.84 -1.01 -19.06
C TRP A 252 -2.04 -2.21 -18.55
N TYR A 253 -2.73 -3.20 -17.99
CA TYR A 253 -2.11 -4.37 -17.37
C TYR A 253 -1.27 -5.20 -18.36
N GLY A 254 0.03 -5.32 -18.11
CA GLY A 254 0.93 -6.12 -18.95
C GLY A 254 1.42 -5.42 -20.21
N SER A 255 1.26 -4.09 -20.31
CA SER A 255 1.88 -3.32 -21.39
C SER A 255 3.40 -3.40 -21.38
N PRO A 256 4.09 -3.07 -22.48
CA PRO A 256 5.55 -2.93 -22.46
C PRO A 256 6.02 -1.94 -21.40
N TYR A 257 5.35 -0.79 -21.26
CA TYR A 257 5.69 0.21 -20.23
C TYR A 257 5.43 -0.33 -18.81
N TRP A 258 4.29 -1.00 -18.62
CA TRP A 258 3.92 -1.63 -17.36
C TRP A 258 4.98 -2.65 -16.95
N THR A 259 5.32 -3.55 -17.86
CA THR A 259 6.26 -4.65 -17.65
C THR A 259 7.68 -4.15 -17.45
N ASP A 260 8.15 -3.20 -18.25
CA ASP A 260 9.55 -2.80 -18.24
C ASP A 260 9.87 -1.73 -17.19
N TRP A 261 8.90 -0.93 -16.76
CA TRP A 261 9.16 0.17 -15.83
C TRP A 261 8.23 0.16 -14.63
N TYR A 262 6.92 0.31 -14.88
CA TYR A 262 5.97 0.62 -13.83
C TYR A 262 5.88 -0.48 -12.77
N HIS A 263 5.94 -1.75 -13.19
CA HIS A 263 5.90 -2.95 -12.33
C HIS A 263 7.25 -3.30 -11.68
N GLN A 264 8.35 -2.73 -12.20
CA GLN A 264 9.71 -3.08 -11.79
C GLN A 264 10.18 -2.33 -10.53
N THR A 265 11.13 -2.91 -9.79
CA THR A 265 11.72 -2.26 -8.61
C THR A 265 12.40 -0.92 -8.90
N ARG A 266 12.91 -0.74 -10.13
CA ARG A 266 13.57 0.50 -10.55
C ARG A 266 12.64 1.72 -10.69
N SER A 267 11.33 1.54 -10.54
CA SER A 267 10.34 2.64 -10.43
C SER A 267 9.90 2.89 -8.97
N GLN A 268 10.50 2.18 -8.01
CA GLN A 268 10.13 2.20 -6.59
C GLN A 268 11.24 2.83 -5.75
N ASN A 269 10.89 3.44 -4.62
CA ASN A 269 11.89 3.87 -3.61
C ASN A 269 12.43 2.66 -2.83
N ALA A 270 13.09 1.76 -3.53
CA ALA A 270 13.57 0.46 -3.07
C ALA A 270 15.01 0.20 -3.58
N ILE A 271 15.54 -0.98 -3.30
CA ILE A 271 16.91 -1.33 -3.67
C ILE A 271 16.96 -1.99 -5.04
N THR A 272 17.85 -1.50 -5.89
CA THR A 272 18.32 -2.21 -7.09
C THR A 272 19.82 -2.46 -7.00
N PHE A 273 20.37 -3.17 -7.98
CA PHE A 273 21.80 -3.39 -8.11
C PHE A 273 22.22 -3.52 -9.57
N ASP A 274 23.50 -3.29 -9.83
CA ASP A 274 24.17 -3.52 -11.12
C ASP A 274 23.41 -2.92 -12.33
N GLY A 275 23.01 -1.64 -12.23
CA GLY A 275 22.34 -0.91 -13.31
C GLY A 275 20.82 -1.10 -13.33
N GLY A 276 20.18 -1.06 -12.16
CA GLY A 276 18.72 -1.09 -12.05
C GLY A 276 18.10 -2.50 -12.01
N LYS A 277 18.88 -3.57 -11.81
CA LYS A 277 18.31 -4.92 -11.59
C LYS A 277 17.63 -4.97 -10.23
N GLY A 278 16.42 -5.49 -10.21
CA GLY A 278 15.57 -5.48 -9.03
C GLY A 278 15.05 -6.86 -8.64
N GLN A 279 13.87 -6.82 -8.04
CA GLN A 279 13.11 -7.99 -7.63
C GLN A 279 12.57 -8.73 -8.85
N MET A 280 12.34 -10.04 -8.70
CA MET A 280 11.86 -10.91 -9.75
C MET A 280 10.34 -10.84 -9.84
N VAL A 281 9.85 -9.98 -10.74
CA VAL A 281 8.40 -9.68 -10.88
C VAL A 281 7.69 -10.48 -11.98
N THR A 282 8.38 -11.39 -12.64
CA THR A 282 7.82 -12.24 -13.71
C THR A 282 7.35 -13.60 -13.19
N GLY A 283 6.46 -14.23 -13.95
CA GLY A 283 5.79 -15.49 -13.59
C GLY A 283 4.31 -15.26 -13.30
N TYR A 284 3.63 -16.27 -12.76
CA TYR A 284 2.28 -16.12 -12.22
C TYR A 284 2.31 -16.38 -10.73
N ARG A 285 2.30 -17.65 -10.31
CA ARG A 285 2.30 -18.03 -8.88
C ARG A 285 3.67 -17.92 -8.22
N GLU A 286 4.75 -17.92 -9.00
CA GLU A 286 6.12 -17.73 -8.52
C GLU A 286 6.28 -16.38 -7.79
N GLN A 287 5.48 -15.39 -8.17
CA GLN A 287 5.51 -14.06 -7.54
C GLN A 287 5.07 -14.11 -6.06
N LEU A 288 4.17 -15.03 -5.70
CA LEU A 288 3.75 -15.25 -4.31
C LEU A 288 4.86 -15.89 -3.45
N GLN A 289 5.84 -16.54 -4.08
CA GLN A 289 7.02 -17.11 -3.40
C GLN A 289 8.19 -16.10 -3.39
N ARG A 290 8.26 -15.23 -4.39
CA ARG A 290 9.24 -14.14 -4.54
C ARG A 290 8.69 -12.88 -3.87
N ASN A 291 8.53 -12.96 -2.56
CA ASN A 291 7.79 -11.99 -1.78
C ASN A 291 8.65 -11.25 -0.75
N GLY A 292 8.00 -10.46 0.09
CA GLY A 292 8.59 -9.87 1.29
C GLY A 292 7.73 -10.14 2.53
N LYS A 293 8.14 -9.62 3.67
CA LYS A 293 7.33 -9.61 4.89
C LYS A 293 7.82 -8.53 5.85
N ILE A 294 6.92 -7.97 6.63
CA ILE A 294 7.27 -7.19 7.81
C ILE A 294 7.70 -8.16 8.92
N THR A 295 8.93 -8.01 9.41
CA THR A 295 9.52 -8.87 10.46
C THR A 295 9.39 -8.25 11.86
N ALA A 296 9.22 -6.93 11.94
CA ALA A 296 8.97 -6.23 13.19
C ALA A 296 8.17 -4.95 12.94
N PHE A 297 7.31 -4.60 13.89
CA PHE A 297 6.60 -3.33 13.92
C PHE A 297 6.46 -2.85 15.37
N THR A 298 6.61 -1.56 15.61
CA THR A 298 6.37 -0.95 16.91
C THR A 298 5.81 0.45 16.73
N ALA A 299 4.68 0.74 17.36
CA ALA A 299 4.13 2.09 17.46
C ALA A 299 4.40 2.65 18.85
N GLN A 300 4.99 3.84 18.95
CA GLN A 300 5.23 4.57 20.20
C GLN A 300 4.80 6.03 20.05
N PRO A 301 4.46 6.73 21.15
CA PRO A 301 4.12 8.15 21.08
C PRO A 301 5.21 9.01 20.43
N SER A 302 6.49 8.69 20.64
CA SER A 302 7.62 9.45 20.11
C SER A 302 8.19 8.95 18.79
N TYR A 303 7.93 7.69 18.40
CA TYR A 303 8.37 7.14 17.12
C TYR A 303 7.56 5.93 16.67
N ASP A 304 7.65 5.59 15.39
CA ASP A 304 7.30 4.26 14.90
C ASP A 304 8.54 3.55 14.38
N TYR A 305 8.47 2.22 14.36
CA TYR A 305 9.48 1.35 13.78
C TYR A 305 8.82 0.27 12.93
N ALA A 306 9.41 -0.02 11.77
CA ALA A 306 9.13 -1.23 11.02
C ALA A 306 10.42 -1.83 10.44
N GLU A 307 10.46 -3.15 10.35
CA GLU A 307 11.48 -3.89 9.60
C GLU A 307 10.81 -4.76 8.55
N GLY A 308 11.34 -4.74 7.34
CA GLY A 308 10.91 -5.61 6.25
C GLY A 308 12.07 -6.47 5.73
N ASP A 309 11.78 -7.71 5.40
CA ASP A 309 12.68 -8.64 4.74
C ASP A 309 12.17 -8.95 3.34
N ALA A 310 12.87 -8.42 2.33
CA ALA A 310 12.57 -8.60 0.93
C ALA A 310 13.50 -9.64 0.27
N THR A 311 14.32 -10.36 1.03
CA THR A 311 15.32 -11.30 0.48
C THR A 311 14.73 -12.28 -0.55
N PRO A 312 13.57 -12.91 -0.31
CA PRO A 312 12.97 -13.84 -1.29
C PRO A 312 12.62 -13.18 -2.63
N SER A 313 12.22 -11.90 -2.63
CA SER A 313 11.82 -11.18 -3.84
C SER A 313 12.94 -11.03 -4.88
N TYR A 314 14.21 -11.10 -4.48
CA TYR A 314 15.35 -11.00 -5.40
C TYR A 314 15.72 -12.34 -6.07
N GLY A 315 14.96 -13.41 -5.80
CA GLY A 315 15.14 -14.71 -6.47
C GLY A 315 16.52 -15.33 -6.27
N GLY A 316 17.13 -15.14 -5.09
CA GLY A 316 18.45 -15.67 -4.76
C GLY A 316 19.64 -14.83 -5.25
N GLN A 317 19.42 -13.72 -5.95
CA GLN A 317 20.51 -12.83 -6.39
C GLN A 317 21.13 -12.06 -5.21
N LEU A 318 20.32 -11.78 -4.19
CA LEU A 318 20.74 -11.24 -2.90
C LEU A 318 20.52 -12.30 -1.81
N THR A 319 21.50 -12.44 -0.91
CA THR A 319 21.41 -13.32 0.27
C THR A 319 20.83 -12.58 1.48
N MET A 320 20.74 -11.24 1.41
CA MET A 320 20.08 -10.41 2.41
C MET A 320 19.56 -9.14 1.74
N ALA A 321 18.30 -8.81 2.01
CA ALA A 321 17.69 -7.53 1.66
C ALA A 321 16.73 -7.06 2.76
N LYS A 322 17.29 -6.51 3.84
CA LYS A 322 16.52 -6.02 4.99
C LYS A 322 16.48 -4.50 5.03
N ARG A 323 15.30 -3.94 5.32
CA ARG A 323 15.11 -2.51 5.52
C ARG A 323 14.47 -2.26 6.88
N GLN A 324 15.03 -1.33 7.62
CA GLN A 324 14.52 -0.82 8.89
C GLN A 324 14.14 0.65 8.70
N VAL A 325 12.99 1.05 9.24
CA VAL A 325 12.41 2.38 9.06
C VAL A 325 11.96 2.89 10.42
N TRP A 326 12.42 4.08 10.81
CA TRP A 326 11.96 4.78 12.00
C TRP A 326 11.35 6.12 11.64
N HIS A 327 10.10 6.34 12.02
CA HIS A 327 9.48 7.66 11.95
C HIS A 327 9.67 8.39 13.28
N LEU A 328 10.51 9.42 13.31
CA LEU A 328 10.96 10.11 14.52
C LEU A 328 10.14 11.38 14.78
N ARG A 329 8.98 11.24 15.46
CA ARG A 329 8.05 12.36 15.71
C ARG A 329 8.70 13.50 16.49
N ASN A 330 9.52 13.18 17.50
CA ASN A 330 10.20 14.19 18.31
C ASN A 330 11.43 14.81 17.61
N ALA A 331 11.89 14.22 16.50
CA ALA A 331 12.94 14.79 15.65
C ALA A 331 12.36 15.53 14.43
N GLY A 332 11.22 16.22 14.62
CA GLY A 332 10.58 17.01 13.58
C GLY A 332 9.93 16.18 12.47
N ASN A 333 9.52 14.94 12.78
CA ASN A 333 8.97 13.94 11.87
C ASN A 333 9.96 13.43 10.80
N ALA A 334 11.26 13.46 11.10
CA ALA A 334 12.25 12.87 10.21
C ALA A 334 12.09 11.34 10.12
N ILE A 335 12.39 10.75 8.96
CA ILE A 335 12.40 9.29 8.78
C ILE A 335 13.84 8.81 8.67
N LEU A 336 14.27 7.93 9.57
CA LEU A 336 15.55 7.24 9.45
C LEU A 336 15.33 5.90 8.75
N VAL A 337 16.13 5.60 7.73
CA VAL A 337 16.07 4.36 6.96
C VAL A 337 17.43 3.69 7.02
N ARG A 338 17.45 2.40 7.37
CA ARG A 338 18.64 1.57 7.29
C ARG A 338 18.38 0.38 6.40
N ASP A 339 19.24 0.16 5.41
CA ASP A 339 19.23 -1.04 4.59
C ASP A 339 20.46 -1.89 4.90
N ARG A 340 20.29 -3.21 4.94
CA ARG A 340 21.37 -4.19 4.99
C ARG A 340 21.24 -5.15 3.82
N LEU A 341 22.30 -5.22 3.02
CA LEU A 341 22.31 -5.90 1.73
C LEU A 341 23.51 -6.82 1.64
N ALA A 342 23.32 -8.03 1.12
CA ALA A 342 24.42 -8.95 0.84
C ALA A 342 24.12 -9.81 -0.39
N SER A 343 25.18 -10.25 -1.05
CA SER A 343 25.15 -11.14 -2.21
C SER A 343 26.41 -11.99 -2.22
N THR A 344 26.36 -13.17 -2.83
CA THR A 344 27.54 -14.02 -3.05
C THR A 344 28.49 -13.46 -4.10
N LEU A 345 28.06 -12.46 -4.87
CA LEU A 345 28.86 -11.74 -5.84
C LEU A 345 29.12 -10.31 -5.36
N ALA A 346 30.19 -9.69 -5.86
CA ALA A 346 30.38 -8.26 -5.70
C ALA A 346 29.29 -7.50 -6.46
N ARG A 347 28.71 -6.48 -5.84
CA ARG A 347 27.58 -5.71 -6.39
C ARG A 347 27.83 -4.21 -6.28
N THR A 348 27.21 -3.46 -7.18
CA THR A 348 26.93 -2.04 -6.97
C THR A 348 25.46 -1.92 -6.60
N TYR A 349 25.17 -1.65 -5.33
CA TYR A 349 23.81 -1.44 -4.85
C TYR A 349 23.35 -0.01 -5.12
N GLU A 350 22.05 0.18 -5.26
CA GLU A 350 21.41 1.44 -5.61
C GLU A 350 20.20 1.66 -4.68
N TRP A 351 20.24 2.70 -3.85
CA TRP A 351 19.12 3.16 -3.03
C TRP A 351 18.29 4.16 -3.82
N ASN A 352 17.24 3.70 -4.49
CA ASN A 352 16.47 4.53 -5.42
C ASN A 352 15.55 5.50 -4.70
N MET A 353 15.39 6.68 -5.29
CA MET A 353 14.36 7.63 -4.95
C MET A 353 13.72 8.25 -6.20
N HIS A 354 12.42 8.48 -6.12
CA HIS A 354 11.62 9.12 -7.16
C HIS A 354 10.76 10.22 -6.55
N THR A 355 10.67 11.34 -7.26
CA THR A 355 10.09 12.59 -6.71
C THR A 355 9.20 13.26 -7.74
N PRO A 356 8.13 13.98 -7.32
CA PRO A 356 7.17 14.63 -8.22
C PRO A 356 7.65 15.99 -8.74
N SER A 357 8.95 16.25 -8.70
CA SER A 357 9.58 17.54 -9.00
C SER A 357 11.06 17.32 -9.29
N ILE A 358 11.70 18.20 -10.05
CA ILE A 358 13.13 18.11 -10.30
C ILE A 358 13.92 18.23 -8.98
N MET A 359 14.76 17.23 -8.71
CA MET A 359 15.64 17.20 -7.54
C MET A 359 16.75 18.22 -7.68
N THR A 360 17.01 18.95 -6.59
CA THR A 360 18.21 19.76 -6.42
C THR A 360 19.27 18.92 -5.73
N VAL A 361 20.32 18.52 -6.47
CA VAL A 361 21.46 17.80 -5.89
C VAL A 361 22.41 18.82 -5.28
N GLU A 362 22.42 18.91 -3.95
CA GLU A 362 23.29 19.87 -3.24
C GLU A 362 24.73 19.37 -3.23
N ASN A 363 24.93 18.06 -3.09
CA ASN A 363 26.20 17.34 -3.24
C ASN A 363 25.92 15.82 -3.30
N GLY A 364 26.99 15.01 -3.39
CA GLY A 364 26.86 13.55 -3.46
C GLY A 364 26.18 12.86 -2.27
N GLN A 365 25.93 13.56 -1.16
CA GLN A 365 25.27 12.98 0.02
C GLN A 365 23.92 13.65 0.33
N ASN A 366 23.57 14.75 -0.33
CA ASN A 366 22.41 15.57 0.03
C ASN A 366 21.61 15.95 -1.22
N VAL A 367 20.32 15.62 -1.20
CA VAL A 367 19.37 15.89 -2.27
C VAL A 367 18.15 16.59 -1.69
N LYS A 368 17.75 17.70 -2.29
CA LYS A 368 16.57 18.47 -1.88
C LYS A 368 15.45 18.31 -2.90
N VAL A 369 14.25 18.10 -2.39
CA VAL A 369 12.99 17.99 -3.12
C VAL A 369 12.07 19.11 -2.65
N VAL A 370 11.42 19.82 -3.57
CA VAL A 370 10.44 20.86 -3.26
C VAL A 370 9.22 20.65 -4.14
N ALA A 371 8.07 20.41 -3.52
CA ALA A 371 6.80 20.25 -4.22
C ALA A 371 5.72 21.08 -3.49
N GLY A 372 5.12 22.04 -4.19
CA GLY A 372 4.23 23.01 -3.58
C GLY A 372 4.91 23.76 -2.43
N ASN A 373 4.27 23.80 -1.26
CA ASN A 373 4.80 24.43 -0.05
C ASN A 373 5.58 23.46 0.85
N GLN A 374 5.85 22.24 0.37
CA GLN A 374 6.51 21.20 1.16
C GLN A 374 7.90 20.91 0.58
N SER A 375 8.81 20.48 1.46
CA SER A 375 10.16 20.10 1.07
C SER A 375 10.65 18.88 1.84
N LEU A 376 11.51 18.10 1.19
CA LEU A 376 12.21 16.98 1.79
C LEU A 376 13.70 17.08 1.45
N CYS A 377 14.55 16.92 2.45
CA CYS A 377 15.99 16.75 2.24
C CYS A 377 16.37 15.30 2.53
N VAL A 378 16.87 14.60 1.51
CA VAL A 378 17.34 13.22 1.61
C VAL A 378 18.85 13.25 1.80
N ARG A 379 19.31 12.73 2.94
CA ARG A 379 20.71 12.79 3.38
C ARG A 379 21.26 11.38 3.57
N SER A 380 22.27 11.01 2.81
CA SER A 380 23.05 9.81 3.11
C SER A 380 23.97 10.09 4.30
N LEU A 381 23.86 9.27 5.34
CA LEU A 381 24.74 9.32 6.51
C LEU A 381 25.98 8.43 6.32
N ASN A 382 26.06 7.72 5.20
CA ASN A 382 27.25 7.01 4.74
C ASN A 382 28.17 7.96 3.97
N THR A 383 29.46 7.93 4.26
CA THR A 383 30.46 8.71 3.48
C THR A 383 30.81 8.05 2.14
N ASN A 384 30.54 6.76 1.98
CA ASN A 384 30.89 5.96 0.81
C ASN A 384 29.73 5.71 -0.17
N ALA A 385 28.56 6.33 0.06
CA ALA A 385 27.41 6.24 -0.83
C ALA A 385 27.17 7.60 -1.50
N SER A 386 27.38 7.68 -2.82
CA SER A 386 27.24 8.92 -3.59
C SER A 386 25.96 8.93 -4.39
N PHE A 387 25.33 10.10 -4.53
CA PHE A 387 24.11 10.29 -5.31
C PHE A 387 24.42 10.53 -6.78
N ALA A 388 23.61 9.92 -7.65
CA ALA A 388 23.53 10.25 -9.06
C ALA A 388 22.07 10.26 -9.52
N LYS A 389 21.77 11.10 -10.52
CA LYS A 389 20.49 11.06 -11.22
C LYS A 389 20.47 9.91 -12.22
N TRP A 390 19.33 9.24 -12.30
CA TRP A 390 19.07 8.20 -13.29
C TRP A 390 18.06 8.68 -14.32
N ILE A 391 18.20 8.18 -15.53
CA ILE A 391 17.25 8.43 -16.62
C ILE A 391 16.26 7.28 -16.62
N GLY A 392 15.00 7.59 -16.30
CA GLY A 392 13.87 6.69 -16.51
C GLY A 392 13.22 6.92 -17.88
N PRO A 393 12.15 6.18 -18.21
CA PRO A 393 11.25 6.55 -19.30
C PRO A 393 10.73 7.98 -19.14
N GLY A 394 10.30 8.61 -20.23
CA GLY A 394 9.65 9.91 -20.15
C GLY A 394 8.42 9.84 -19.24
N ALA A 395 8.21 10.86 -18.42
CA ALA A 395 7.03 10.98 -17.55
C ALA A 395 5.74 11.11 -18.38
N LYS A 396 4.58 10.89 -17.74
CA LYS A 396 3.28 11.12 -18.36
C LYS A 396 3.18 12.57 -18.83
N THR A 397 2.51 12.82 -19.95
CA THR A 397 2.31 14.19 -20.44
C THR A 397 1.80 15.11 -19.32
N ASN A 398 2.46 16.27 -19.16
CA ASN A 398 2.19 17.27 -18.12
C ASN A 398 2.46 16.82 -16.67
N VAL A 399 3.19 15.72 -16.47
CA VAL A 399 3.65 15.27 -15.15
C VAL A 399 5.17 15.45 -15.10
N VAL A 400 5.66 15.93 -13.96
CA VAL A 400 7.10 16.03 -13.69
C VAL A 400 7.47 14.92 -12.72
N GLU A 401 8.48 14.15 -13.10
CA GLU A 401 9.12 13.17 -12.23
C GLU A 401 10.64 13.31 -12.38
N ASP A 402 11.37 13.02 -11.31
CA ASP A 402 12.82 12.93 -11.34
C ASP A 402 13.28 11.71 -10.55
N HIS A 403 14.41 11.13 -10.95
CA HIS A 403 14.88 9.83 -10.47
C HIS A 403 16.38 9.85 -10.16
N GLY A 404 16.78 9.09 -9.16
CA GLY A 404 18.19 8.92 -8.82
C GLY A 404 18.39 7.92 -7.70
N ALA A 405 19.64 7.64 -7.39
CA ALA A 405 19.97 6.77 -6.27
C ALA A 405 21.28 7.19 -5.61
N PHE A 406 21.38 6.88 -4.31
CA PHE A 406 22.69 6.68 -3.72
C PHE A 406 23.22 5.31 -4.15
N TYR A 407 24.45 5.26 -4.67
CA TYR A 407 25.08 4.01 -5.06
C TYR A 407 26.31 3.71 -4.20
N LEU A 408 26.50 2.43 -3.90
CA LEU A 408 27.54 1.91 -3.02
C LEU A 408 28.04 0.57 -3.57
N LYS A 409 29.36 0.39 -3.61
CA LYS A 409 30.00 -0.87 -4.01
C LYS A 409 30.29 -1.73 -2.79
N ALA A 410 30.03 -3.02 -2.89
CA ALA A 410 30.45 -3.98 -1.89
C ALA A 410 30.99 -5.27 -2.53
N GLY A 411 31.98 -5.87 -1.88
CA GLY A 411 32.56 -7.14 -2.31
C GLY A 411 31.62 -8.32 -2.11
N ALA A 412 31.97 -9.45 -2.70
CA ALA A 412 31.27 -10.72 -2.49
C ALA A 412 31.19 -11.06 -0.99
N ASN A 413 30.01 -11.48 -0.53
CA ASN A 413 29.68 -11.83 0.85
C ASN A 413 29.83 -10.68 1.87
N ALA A 414 30.21 -9.47 1.43
CA ALA A 414 30.22 -8.30 2.31
C ALA A 414 28.80 -7.78 2.53
N THR A 415 28.50 -7.37 3.76
CA THR A 415 27.26 -6.65 4.05
C THR A 415 27.45 -5.18 3.67
N ALA A 416 26.73 -4.74 2.66
CA ALA A 416 26.50 -3.33 2.36
C ALA A 416 25.47 -2.76 3.34
N GLU A 417 25.67 -1.52 3.77
CA GLU A 417 24.72 -0.81 4.63
C GLU A 417 24.46 0.59 4.10
N TYR A 418 23.18 0.93 3.94
CA TYR A 418 22.74 2.32 3.82
C TYR A 418 22.15 2.79 5.15
N LEU A 419 22.41 4.04 5.49
CA LEU A 419 21.79 4.78 6.57
C LEU A 419 21.40 6.15 6.00
N VAL A 420 20.12 6.33 5.70
CA VAL A 420 19.58 7.51 4.99
C VAL A 420 18.59 8.22 5.90
N LEU A 421 18.70 9.54 5.99
CA LEU A 421 17.77 10.40 6.72
C LEU A 421 16.88 11.18 5.73
N LEU A 422 15.58 11.02 5.89
CA LEU A 422 14.54 11.81 5.23
C LEU A 422 14.14 12.96 6.16
N ASP A 423 14.70 14.14 5.92
CA ASP A 423 14.50 15.35 6.73
C ASP A 423 13.31 16.17 6.21
N VAL A 424 12.17 15.98 6.87
CA VAL A 424 10.90 16.65 6.56
C VAL A 424 11.00 18.16 6.83
N GLY A 425 10.81 18.95 5.79
CA GLY A 425 10.93 20.41 5.84
C GLY A 425 12.38 20.90 5.72
N CYS A 426 13.35 20.03 5.42
CA CYS A 426 14.77 20.41 5.28
C CYS A 426 15.29 21.19 6.50
N LYS A 427 14.92 20.76 7.71
CA LYS A 427 15.23 21.44 8.97
C LYS A 427 16.70 21.31 9.38
N LYS A 428 17.44 20.41 8.72
CA LYS A 428 18.84 20.07 8.97
C LYS A 428 19.09 19.71 10.44
N PRO A 429 18.35 18.73 11.00
CA PRO A 429 18.58 18.32 12.38
C PRO A 429 20.02 17.82 12.54
N ALA A 430 20.61 18.09 13.71
CA ALA A 430 21.89 17.53 14.10
C ALA A 430 21.78 16.00 14.15
N VAL A 431 22.79 15.32 13.62
CA VAL A 431 22.86 13.85 13.59
C VAL A 431 24.16 13.42 14.25
N ASN A 432 24.06 12.52 15.23
CA ASN A 432 25.21 11.87 15.85
C ASN A 432 25.05 10.35 15.74
N ILE A 433 26.10 9.66 15.32
CA ILE A 433 26.16 8.21 15.27
C ILE A 433 27.24 7.78 16.25
N SER A 434 26.85 7.00 17.26
CA SER A 434 27.79 6.49 18.26
C SER A 434 27.74 4.97 18.34
N THR A 435 28.88 4.39 18.65
CA THR A 435 29.03 2.95 18.85
C THR A 435 29.65 2.72 20.22
N SER A 436 28.99 1.92 21.06
CA SER A 436 29.48 1.50 22.37
C SER A 436 29.38 0.00 22.47
N GLY A 437 30.52 -0.69 22.36
CA GLY A 437 30.56 -2.15 22.22
C GLY A 437 29.86 -2.61 20.95
N SER A 438 28.88 -3.52 21.07
CA SER A 438 28.06 -4.00 19.96
C SER A 438 26.82 -3.12 19.67
N VAL A 439 26.57 -2.10 20.49
CA VAL A 439 25.40 -1.24 20.35
C VAL A 439 25.76 -0.03 19.51
N ARG A 440 25.05 0.16 18.40
CA ARG A 440 25.13 1.37 17.58
C ARG A 440 23.83 2.15 17.71
N THR A 441 23.96 3.45 17.97
CA THR A 441 22.83 4.36 18.10
C THR A 441 22.95 5.51 17.11
N VAL A 442 21.78 6.02 16.69
CA VAL A 442 21.66 7.23 15.88
C VAL A 442 20.79 8.19 16.64
N THR A 443 21.33 9.38 16.92
CA THR A 443 20.59 10.50 17.51
C THR A 443 20.31 11.53 16.43
N VAL A 444 19.03 11.79 16.16
CA VAL A 444 18.57 12.81 15.20
C VAL A 444 17.78 13.85 15.96
N GLY A 445 18.19 15.12 15.93
CA GLY A 445 17.44 16.21 16.57
C GLY A 445 17.19 15.98 18.07
N GLY A 446 18.09 15.27 18.77
CA GLY A 446 17.95 14.91 20.18
C GLY A 446 17.19 13.60 20.46
N GLN A 447 16.57 12.99 19.47
CA GLN A 447 15.91 11.68 19.62
C GLN A 447 16.84 10.55 19.20
N THR A 448 17.04 9.57 20.09
CA THR A 448 17.96 8.44 19.88
C THR A 448 17.22 7.15 19.59
N VAL A 449 17.70 6.41 18.59
CA VAL A 449 17.27 5.03 18.30
C VAL A 449 18.49 4.10 18.21
N THR A 450 18.27 2.84 18.56
CA THR A 450 19.27 1.77 18.43
C THR A 450 19.12 1.09 17.07
N ILE A 451 20.23 0.86 16.36
CA ILE A 451 20.26 0.33 14.99
C ILE A 451 21.11 -0.94 14.88
N ASN A 452 21.00 -1.85 15.85
CA ASN A 452 21.78 -3.09 15.85
C ASN A 452 21.40 -4.03 14.70
#